data_AF-A0A9P9IL18-F1
#
_entry.id   AF-A0A9P9IL18-F1
#
_cell.length_a   1.000
_cell.length_b   1.000
_cell.length_c   1.000
_cell.angle_alpha   90.00
_cell.angle_beta   90.00
_cell.angle_gamma   90.00
#
_symmetry.space_group_name_H-M   'P 1'
#
loop_
_entity.id
_entity.type
_entity.pdbx_description
1 polymer ?
#
loop_
_entity_poly.entity_id
_entity_poly.type
_entity_poly.pdbx_seq_one_letter_code
_entity_poly.pdbx_strand_id
1 'polypeptide(L)'
;MSASMTTTVGRVKLTDLAPELLLAVLEFCPDVASLKNAADAHPTLYHLFHVYQNHLATQILRNELSEVYTHARVSFLAGQITLERFNSLGPNDIDIDEGVRKITDLKASLCNISMTSAISILRLHREVVELADVCVQDCPETLEQSLTPFRNSLTTRRPSRSERIRIQQAIYLFEILRNLCNKMCVESDKTPTYYADTYLLLGELHLALLEHSLAPWEMYQVIAIQAFFRRALFGFERDEYRNERVIPGFLSYGIHFLHKAICTIDASKRRNFLRPYEQKIIGQPIHALGVALSRGSRNNWTRKQLKPLDEYKPFFSGDGFGIQMWMKIEAEQLALYNANLQSNGMFDYEVTRLEGRLDLWSAALWDVSRWEDIVPTLRHPMPEWWFGIQHHCDPVDMTFHLAKHPDMAWMRQENAVG
;
A
#
# COMPACT_ATOMS: atom_id res chain seq x y z
N MET A 1 45.95 -66.04 -6.93
CA MET A 1 46.24 -64.59 -7.04
C MET A 1 44.99 -63.93 -7.60
N SER A 2 44.18 -63.33 -6.73
CA SER A 2 42.97 -62.58 -7.14
C SER A 2 43.34 -61.11 -7.14
N ALA A 3 43.29 -60.48 -8.31
CA ALA A 3 43.56 -59.05 -8.46
C ALA A 3 42.32 -58.29 -7.97
N SER A 4 42.43 -57.70 -6.79
CA SER A 4 41.48 -56.70 -6.30
C SER A 4 41.57 -55.46 -7.18
N MET A 5 40.63 -55.31 -8.13
CA MET A 5 40.42 -54.04 -8.80
C MET A 5 39.80 -53.05 -7.82
N THR A 6 40.67 -52.26 -7.19
CA THR A 6 40.27 -51.02 -6.51
C THR A 6 39.80 -50.03 -7.58
N THR A 7 38.49 -49.93 -7.76
CA THR A 7 37.84 -48.82 -8.44
C THR A 7 38.05 -47.56 -7.61
N THR A 8 39.11 -46.82 -7.89
CA THR A 8 39.23 -45.43 -7.45
C THR A 8 38.15 -44.63 -8.17
N VAL A 9 37.03 -44.39 -7.50
CA VAL A 9 36.08 -43.36 -7.90
C VAL A 9 36.83 -42.04 -7.83
N GLY A 10 37.32 -41.56 -8.98
CA GLY A 10 37.98 -40.26 -9.07
C GLY A 10 37.03 -39.20 -8.51
N ARG A 11 37.53 -38.34 -7.62
CA ARG A 11 36.77 -37.17 -7.16
C ARG A 11 36.55 -36.27 -8.37
N VAL A 12 35.32 -36.26 -8.89
CA VAL A 12 34.87 -35.31 -9.91
C VAL A 12 35.10 -33.91 -9.36
N LYS A 13 35.93 -33.10 -10.04
CA LYS A 13 36.13 -31.71 -9.67
C LYS A 13 35.00 -30.88 -10.25
N LEU A 14 34.72 -29.74 -9.63
CA LEU A 14 33.69 -28.82 -10.12
C LEU A 14 33.97 -28.36 -11.57
N THR A 15 35.26 -28.26 -11.94
CA THR A 15 35.72 -27.93 -13.30
C THR A 15 35.41 -29.00 -14.34
N ASP A 16 35.11 -30.22 -13.91
CA ASP A 16 34.84 -31.36 -14.79
C ASP A 16 33.34 -31.49 -15.10
N LEU A 17 32.49 -30.68 -14.44
CA LEU A 17 31.06 -30.61 -14.70
C LEU A 17 30.76 -29.77 -15.94
N ALA A 18 29.74 -30.18 -16.69
CA ALA A 18 29.25 -29.42 -17.83
C ALA A 18 28.70 -28.05 -17.37
N PRO A 19 28.88 -26.97 -18.16
CA PRO A 19 28.40 -25.63 -17.82
C PRO A 19 26.92 -25.58 -17.44
N GLU A 20 26.08 -26.43 -18.05
CA GLU A 20 24.65 -26.53 -17.78
C GLU A 20 24.37 -27.04 -16.37
N LEU A 21 25.17 -28.00 -15.87
CA LEU A 21 25.06 -28.50 -14.50
C LEU A 21 25.53 -27.47 -13.49
N LEU A 22 26.57 -26.73 -13.82
CA LEU A 22 27.07 -25.63 -12.97
C LEU A 22 26.08 -24.46 -12.92
N LEU A 23 25.43 -24.15 -14.04
CA LEU A 23 24.37 -23.15 -14.09
C LEU A 23 23.15 -23.60 -13.27
N ALA A 24 22.75 -24.86 -13.38
CA ALA A 24 21.67 -25.42 -12.55
C ALA A 24 21.97 -25.26 -11.05
N VAL A 25 23.21 -25.49 -10.60
CA VAL A 25 23.61 -25.25 -9.19
C VAL A 25 23.32 -23.80 -8.77
N LEU A 26 23.58 -22.83 -9.63
CA LEU A 26 23.29 -21.42 -9.36
C LEU A 26 21.78 -21.12 -9.41
N GLU A 27 21.04 -21.70 -10.36
CA GLU A 27 19.59 -21.52 -10.53
C GLU A 27 18.77 -22.09 -9.36
N PHE A 28 19.27 -23.13 -8.69
CA PHE A 28 18.61 -23.78 -7.55
C PHE A 28 19.07 -23.24 -6.19
N CYS A 29 19.83 -22.15 -6.15
CA CYS A 29 20.13 -21.48 -4.90
C CYS A 29 18.83 -20.98 -4.22
N PRO A 30 18.69 -21.17 -2.89
CA PRO A 30 17.42 -20.91 -2.19
C PRO A 30 17.06 -19.43 -2.09
N ASP A 31 18.06 -18.56 -2.09
CA ASP A 31 17.91 -17.11 -1.94
C ASP A 31 19.06 -16.36 -2.62
N VAL A 32 18.90 -15.05 -2.78
CA VAL A 32 19.88 -14.17 -3.44
C VAL A 32 21.22 -14.15 -2.69
N ALA A 33 21.21 -14.32 -1.36
CA ALA A 33 22.44 -14.35 -0.57
C ALA A 33 23.26 -15.62 -0.85
N SER A 34 22.59 -16.76 -0.97
CA SER A 34 23.16 -18.06 -1.30
C SER A 34 23.71 -18.08 -2.71
N LEU A 35 23.02 -17.45 -3.68
CA LEU A 35 23.55 -17.26 -5.03
C LEU A 35 24.89 -16.51 -5.01
N LYS A 36 24.96 -15.41 -4.26
CA LYS A 36 26.18 -14.62 -4.14
C LYS A 36 27.32 -15.45 -3.54
N ASN A 37 27.04 -16.13 -2.43
CA ASN A 37 28.03 -16.97 -1.76
C ASN A 37 28.51 -18.12 -2.65
N ALA A 38 27.61 -18.74 -3.43
CA ALA A 38 27.96 -19.80 -4.38
C ALA A 38 28.85 -19.29 -5.52
N ALA A 39 28.55 -18.11 -6.06
CA ALA A 39 29.37 -17.46 -7.07
C ALA A 39 30.79 -17.15 -6.52
N ASP A 40 30.87 -16.63 -5.29
CA ASP A 40 32.15 -16.26 -4.66
C ASP A 40 32.98 -17.48 -4.21
N ALA A 41 32.37 -18.66 -4.09
CA ALA A 41 33.03 -19.87 -3.60
C ALA A 41 34.00 -20.52 -4.62
N HIS A 42 33.81 -20.31 -5.93
CA HIS A 42 34.65 -20.94 -6.95
C HIS A 42 34.77 -20.11 -8.24
N PRO A 43 35.97 -19.93 -8.84
CA PRO A 43 36.16 -19.12 -10.04
C PRO A 43 35.28 -19.51 -11.25
N THR A 44 35.05 -20.82 -11.45
CA THR A 44 34.17 -21.31 -12.53
C THR A 44 32.71 -20.90 -12.33
N LEU A 45 32.22 -20.93 -11.09
CA LEU A 45 30.86 -20.48 -10.77
C LEU A 45 30.76 -18.96 -10.87
N TYR A 46 31.79 -18.23 -10.42
CA TYR A 46 31.88 -16.79 -10.58
C TYR A 46 31.78 -16.38 -12.06
N HIS A 47 32.49 -17.07 -12.95
CA HIS A 47 32.46 -16.77 -14.38
C HIS A 47 31.06 -16.98 -14.97
N LEU A 48 30.41 -18.11 -14.68
CA LEU A 48 29.04 -18.38 -15.12
C LEU A 48 28.05 -17.37 -14.54
N PHE A 49 28.15 -17.10 -13.24
CA PHE A 49 27.36 -16.08 -12.57
C PHE A 49 27.51 -14.73 -13.26
N HIS A 50 28.73 -14.31 -13.61
CA HIS A 50 28.97 -13.02 -14.25
C HIS A 50 28.29 -12.92 -15.63
N VAL A 51 28.24 -14.02 -16.39
CA VAL A 51 27.56 -14.08 -17.70
C VAL A 51 26.04 -14.04 -17.55
N TYR A 52 25.47 -14.76 -16.57
CA TYR A 52 24.02 -14.94 -16.40
C TYR A 52 23.42 -14.15 -15.24
N GLN A 53 24.16 -13.17 -14.70
CA GLN A 53 23.87 -12.52 -13.42
C GLN A 53 22.44 -12.03 -13.28
N ASN A 54 21.94 -11.30 -14.27
CA ASN A 54 20.62 -10.70 -14.20
C ASN A 54 19.51 -11.77 -14.31
N HIS A 55 19.73 -12.81 -15.10
CA HIS A 55 18.77 -13.92 -15.22
C HIS A 55 18.66 -14.68 -13.89
N LEU A 56 19.82 -15.08 -13.34
CA LEU A 56 19.91 -15.79 -12.05
C LEU A 56 19.30 -14.97 -10.91
N ALA A 57 19.65 -13.67 -10.81
CA ALA A 57 19.09 -12.79 -9.80
C ALA A 57 17.57 -12.66 -9.91
N THR A 58 17.03 -12.56 -11.14
CA THR A 58 15.58 -12.46 -11.39
C THR A 58 14.85 -13.73 -10.98
N GLN A 59 15.38 -14.89 -11.38
CA GLN A 59 14.77 -16.19 -11.10
C GLN A 59 14.74 -16.48 -9.60
N ILE A 60 15.87 -16.29 -8.92
CA ILE A 60 15.97 -16.55 -7.49
C ILE A 60 15.12 -15.57 -6.69
N LEU A 61 15.14 -14.28 -7.04
CA LEU A 61 14.29 -13.29 -6.38
C LEU A 61 12.81 -13.62 -6.55
N ARG A 62 12.40 -14.11 -7.74
CA ARG A 62 11.03 -14.57 -7.97
C ARG A 62 10.68 -15.78 -7.10
N ASN A 63 11.60 -16.72 -6.92
CA ASN A 63 11.38 -17.88 -6.06
C ASN A 63 11.30 -17.49 -4.57
N GLU A 64 12.21 -16.63 -4.12
CA GLU A 64 12.30 -16.15 -2.73
C GLU A 64 11.06 -15.34 -2.32
N LEU A 65 10.56 -14.47 -3.19
CA LEU A 65 9.40 -13.61 -2.91
C LEU A 65 8.05 -14.23 -3.30
N SER A 66 8.04 -15.21 -4.19
CA SER A 66 6.85 -15.96 -4.62
C SER A 66 5.64 -15.05 -4.94
N GLU A 67 4.60 -15.08 -4.11
CA GLU A 67 3.30 -14.40 -4.29
C GLU A 67 3.37 -12.85 -4.27
N VAL A 68 4.45 -12.27 -3.74
CA VAL A 68 4.62 -10.81 -3.69
C VAL A 68 5.67 -10.29 -4.67
N TYR A 69 6.31 -11.17 -5.46
CA TYR A 69 7.40 -10.80 -6.36
C TYR A 69 7.03 -9.64 -7.31
N THR A 70 5.90 -9.74 -8.01
CA THR A 70 5.47 -8.71 -8.98
C THR A 70 5.27 -7.36 -8.30
N HIS A 71 4.62 -7.35 -7.12
CA HIS A 71 4.38 -6.14 -6.35
C HIS A 71 5.69 -5.51 -5.87
N ALA A 72 6.59 -6.30 -5.29
CA ALA A 72 7.87 -5.83 -4.80
C ALA A 72 8.74 -5.25 -5.93
N ARG A 73 8.77 -5.94 -7.09
CA ARG A 73 9.51 -5.50 -8.26
C ARG A 73 8.96 -4.19 -8.83
N VAL A 74 7.65 -4.12 -9.06
CA VAL A 74 7.03 -2.92 -9.64
C VAL A 74 7.11 -1.74 -8.67
N SER A 75 6.94 -1.94 -7.37
CA SER A 75 7.13 -0.92 -6.35
C SER A 75 8.52 -0.30 -6.40
N PHE A 76 9.56 -1.14 -6.48
CA PHE A 76 10.94 -0.68 -6.61
C PHE A 76 11.19 0.08 -7.93
N LEU A 77 10.72 -0.46 -9.06
CA LEU A 77 10.93 0.16 -10.38
C LEU A 77 10.13 1.46 -10.53
N ALA A 78 8.92 1.53 -9.99
CA ALA A 78 8.10 2.74 -9.99
C ALA A 78 8.79 3.90 -9.26
N GLY A 79 9.53 3.61 -8.19
CA GLY A 79 10.34 4.61 -7.47
C GLY A 79 11.51 5.18 -8.28
N GLN A 80 11.88 4.55 -9.40
CA GLN A 80 12.93 5.02 -10.32
C GLN A 80 12.36 5.84 -11.49
N ILE A 81 11.04 5.86 -11.66
CA ILE A 81 10.40 6.64 -12.72
C ILE A 81 10.36 8.10 -12.28
N THR A 82 11.06 8.96 -13.02
CA THR A 82 10.86 10.41 -12.91
C THR A 82 9.60 10.78 -13.68
N LEU A 83 8.52 11.06 -12.96
CA LEU A 83 7.36 11.74 -13.51
C LEU A 83 7.62 13.26 -13.40
N GLU A 84 8.26 13.84 -14.42
CA GLU A 84 8.61 15.27 -14.44
C GLU A 84 7.37 16.19 -14.46
N ARG A 85 6.21 15.66 -14.89
CA ARG A 85 4.95 16.40 -15.07
C ARG A 85 3.91 16.20 -13.96
N PHE A 86 4.17 15.31 -12.99
CA PHE A 86 3.25 15.08 -11.85
C PHE A 86 3.48 16.05 -10.67
N ASN A 87 3.97 17.27 -10.95
CA ASN A 87 4.47 18.18 -9.91
C ASN A 87 3.39 19.12 -9.34
N SER A 88 2.22 19.23 -9.97
CA SER A 88 1.09 20.02 -9.48
C SER A 88 -0.22 19.39 -9.96
N LEU A 89 -1.27 19.37 -9.12
CA LEU A 89 -2.65 19.08 -9.55
C LEU A 89 -3.28 20.31 -10.24
N GLY A 90 -2.51 20.95 -11.12
CA GLY A 90 -2.97 22.04 -11.97
C GLY A 90 -3.60 21.51 -13.27
N PRO A 91 -4.62 22.17 -13.83
CA PRO A 91 -5.35 21.76 -15.04
C PRO A 91 -4.51 21.58 -16.32
N ASN A 92 -3.23 21.98 -16.32
CA ASN A 92 -2.40 22.01 -17.52
C ASN A 92 -1.22 21.01 -17.50
N ASP A 93 -1.01 20.24 -16.43
CA ASP A 93 0.29 19.59 -16.21
C ASP A 93 0.27 18.05 -16.07
N ILE A 94 -0.86 17.36 -15.88
CA ILE A 94 -0.85 15.92 -15.57
C ILE A 94 -1.29 15.06 -16.76
N ASP A 95 -0.36 14.27 -17.33
CA ASP A 95 -0.69 13.13 -18.19
C ASP A 95 -0.91 11.88 -17.32
N ILE A 96 -2.13 11.79 -16.76
CA ILE A 96 -2.58 10.70 -15.89
C ILE A 96 -2.41 9.36 -16.60
N ASP A 97 -2.80 9.30 -17.87
CA ASP A 97 -2.74 8.09 -18.69
C ASP A 97 -1.31 7.62 -18.92
N GLU A 98 -0.34 8.52 -19.13
CA GLU A 98 1.07 8.17 -19.23
C GLU A 98 1.59 7.56 -17.91
N GLY A 99 1.27 8.18 -16.78
CA GLY A 99 1.70 7.69 -15.47
C GLY A 99 1.17 6.28 -15.16
N VAL A 100 -0.13 6.07 -15.38
CA VAL A 100 -0.78 4.77 -15.16
C VAL A 100 -0.27 3.73 -16.17
N ARG A 101 -0.11 4.10 -17.45
CA ARG A 101 0.42 3.20 -18.48
C ARG A 101 1.83 2.75 -18.15
N LYS A 102 2.70 3.62 -17.64
CA LYS A 102 4.06 3.24 -17.19
C LYS A 102 4.03 2.17 -16.10
N ILE A 103 3.09 2.25 -15.15
CA ILE A 103 2.91 1.21 -14.13
C ILE A 103 2.48 -0.11 -14.78
N THR A 104 1.52 -0.04 -15.72
CA THR A 104 1.05 -1.21 -16.46
C THR A 104 2.17 -1.84 -17.30
N ASP A 105 3.03 -1.04 -17.92
CA ASP A 105 4.19 -1.50 -18.69
C ASP A 105 5.24 -2.15 -17.78
N LEU A 106 5.51 -1.58 -16.60
CA LEU A 106 6.40 -2.20 -15.60
C LEU A 106 5.87 -3.56 -15.10
N LYS A 107 4.56 -3.67 -14.94
CA LYS A 107 3.89 -4.93 -14.58
C LYS A 107 4.05 -5.98 -15.69
N ALA A 108 3.82 -5.60 -16.95
CA ALA A 108 3.94 -6.47 -18.11
C ALA A 108 5.40 -6.82 -18.47
N SER A 109 6.36 -6.00 -18.04
CA SER A 109 7.77 -6.17 -18.35
C SER A 109 8.36 -7.48 -17.81
N LEU A 110 9.13 -8.13 -18.69
CA LEU A 110 9.97 -9.30 -18.38
C LEU A 110 11.46 -8.91 -18.20
N CYS A 111 11.75 -7.63 -17.94
CA CYS A 111 13.12 -7.16 -17.75
C CYS A 111 13.82 -7.93 -16.61
N ASN A 112 15.01 -8.43 -16.91
CA ASN A 112 15.87 -9.04 -15.90
C ASN A 112 16.38 -7.97 -14.93
N ILE A 113 16.35 -8.30 -13.65
CA ILE A 113 16.78 -7.47 -12.53
C ILE A 113 18.26 -7.71 -12.25
N SER A 114 19.03 -6.63 -12.09
CA SER A 114 20.43 -6.72 -11.68
C SER A 114 20.56 -7.21 -10.24
N MET A 115 21.72 -7.78 -9.88
CA MET A 115 21.96 -8.24 -8.52
C MET A 115 21.81 -7.11 -7.47
N THR A 116 22.26 -5.90 -7.79
CA THR A 116 22.11 -4.73 -6.91
C THR A 116 20.64 -4.36 -6.69
N SER A 117 19.84 -4.42 -7.76
CA SER A 117 18.40 -4.19 -7.68
C SER A 117 17.70 -5.30 -6.89
N ALA A 118 18.09 -6.57 -7.07
CA ALA A 118 17.54 -7.69 -6.30
C ALA A 118 17.81 -7.52 -4.79
N ILE A 119 19.03 -7.14 -4.40
CA ILE A 119 19.35 -6.82 -3.00
C ILE A 119 18.50 -5.67 -2.47
N SER A 120 18.26 -4.64 -3.29
CA SER A 120 17.44 -3.49 -2.89
C SER A 120 15.97 -3.86 -2.71
N ILE A 121 15.43 -4.69 -3.59
CA ILE A 121 14.07 -5.24 -3.48
C ILE A 121 13.95 -6.10 -2.21
N LEU A 122 14.95 -6.91 -1.88
CA LEU A 122 14.95 -7.71 -0.64
C LEU A 122 14.99 -6.85 0.62
N ARG A 123 15.72 -5.72 0.60
CA ARG A 123 15.70 -4.76 1.72
C ARG A 123 14.32 -4.16 1.90
N LEU A 124 13.71 -3.68 0.81
CA LEU A 124 12.33 -3.19 0.82
C LEU A 124 11.36 -4.27 1.32
N HIS A 125 11.54 -5.52 0.90
CA HIS A 125 10.69 -6.62 1.33
C HIS A 125 10.76 -6.87 2.83
N ARG A 126 11.96 -6.78 3.44
CA ARG A 126 12.09 -6.89 4.90
C ARG A 126 11.30 -5.81 5.63
N GLU A 127 11.41 -4.55 5.17
CA GLU A 127 10.64 -3.43 5.74
C GLU A 127 9.12 -3.67 5.63
N VAL A 128 8.67 -4.19 4.48
CA VAL A 128 7.26 -4.52 4.22
C VAL A 128 6.78 -5.66 5.12
N VAL A 129 7.57 -6.72 5.30
CA VAL A 129 7.24 -7.84 6.19
C VAL A 129 7.09 -7.37 7.63
N GLU A 130 8.03 -6.55 8.12
CA GLU A 130 7.96 -5.98 9.47
C GLU A 130 6.75 -5.06 9.64
N LEU A 131 6.47 -4.18 8.67
CA LEU A 131 5.26 -3.35 8.67
C LEU A 131 3.98 -4.18 8.64
N ALA A 132 3.95 -5.28 7.89
CA ALA A 132 2.81 -6.18 7.82
C ALA A 132 2.56 -6.89 9.16
N ASP A 133 3.63 -7.31 9.85
CA ASP A 133 3.52 -7.91 11.17
C ASP A 133 3.02 -6.91 12.22
N VAL A 134 3.54 -5.67 12.21
CA VAL A 134 3.01 -4.59 13.08
C VAL A 134 1.57 -4.26 12.72
N CYS A 135 1.19 -4.24 11.44
CA CYS A 135 -0.20 -4.05 11.02
C CYS A 135 -1.12 -5.11 11.64
N VAL A 136 -0.73 -6.39 11.63
CA VAL A 136 -1.53 -7.44 12.27
C VAL A 136 -1.67 -7.24 13.78
N GLN A 137 -0.60 -6.78 14.44
CA GLN A 137 -0.55 -6.65 15.91
C GLN A 137 -1.29 -5.39 16.40
N ASP A 138 -1.07 -4.25 15.74
CA ASP A 138 -1.45 -2.93 16.20
C ASP A 138 -2.71 -2.40 15.49
N CYS A 139 -3.20 -3.01 14.41
CA CYS A 139 -4.44 -2.51 13.79
C CYS A 139 -5.67 -2.47 14.74
N PRO A 140 -5.84 -3.38 15.73
CA PRO A 140 -6.88 -3.22 16.75
C PRO A 140 -6.53 -2.27 17.91
N GLU A 141 -5.31 -1.73 17.98
CA GLU A 141 -4.79 -0.99 19.14
C GLU A 141 -3.95 0.22 18.75
N THR A 142 -4.28 1.41 19.24
CA THR A 142 -3.42 2.58 19.02
C THR A 142 -3.31 3.40 20.28
N LEU A 143 -2.08 3.66 20.73
CA LEU A 143 -1.79 4.42 21.95
C LEU A 143 -2.56 3.85 23.17
N GLU A 144 -3.63 4.51 23.60
CA GLU A 144 -4.47 4.13 24.75
C GLU A 144 -5.85 3.57 24.34
N GLN A 145 -6.15 3.51 23.04
CA GLN A 145 -7.45 3.16 22.50
C GLN A 145 -7.43 1.78 21.84
N SER A 146 -8.46 0.97 22.06
CA SER A 146 -8.59 -0.36 21.45
C SER A 146 -9.95 -0.55 20.79
N LEU A 147 -9.90 -1.00 19.53
CA LEU A 147 -11.05 -1.51 18.82
C LEU A 147 -11.31 -2.96 19.26
N THR A 148 -11.98 -3.09 20.39
CA THR A 148 -12.35 -4.37 21.01
C THR A 148 -12.97 -5.40 20.03
N PRO A 149 -13.91 -5.07 19.12
CA PRO A 149 -14.47 -6.08 18.21
C PRO A 149 -13.41 -6.69 17.32
N PHE A 150 -12.52 -5.85 16.79
CA PHE A 150 -11.48 -6.33 15.89
C PHE A 150 -10.40 -7.11 16.64
N ARG A 151 -10.02 -6.66 17.85
CA ARG A 151 -9.16 -7.43 18.76
C ARG A 151 -9.75 -8.82 19.03
N ASN A 152 -11.05 -8.90 19.32
CA ASN A 152 -11.74 -10.17 19.59
C ASN A 152 -11.75 -11.07 18.35
N SER A 153 -11.96 -10.50 17.16
CA SER A 153 -11.89 -11.26 15.90
C SER A 153 -10.48 -11.81 15.64
N LEU A 154 -9.43 -11.01 15.87
CA LEU A 154 -8.03 -11.43 15.65
C LEU A 154 -7.55 -12.45 16.69
N THR A 155 -8.00 -12.34 17.94
CA THR A 155 -7.69 -13.30 19.02
C THR A 155 -8.39 -14.64 18.80
N THR A 156 -9.67 -14.61 18.43
CA THR A 156 -10.44 -15.82 18.09
C THR A 156 -9.90 -16.47 16.81
N ARG A 157 -9.50 -15.65 15.83
CA ARG A 157 -9.07 -16.08 14.51
C ARG A 157 -7.87 -15.29 14.03
N ARG A 158 -6.69 -15.87 14.21
CA ARG A 158 -5.42 -15.28 13.73
C ARG A 158 -5.47 -15.06 12.22
N PRO A 159 -4.77 -14.05 11.68
CA PRO A 159 -4.70 -13.84 10.24
C PRO A 159 -4.11 -15.05 9.52
N SER A 160 -4.84 -15.52 8.52
CA SER A 160 -4.43 -16.53 7.57
C SER A 160 -3.21 -16.07 6.75
N ARG A 161 -2.56 -17.02 6.08
CA ARG A 161 -1.48 -16.72 5.14
C ARG A 161 -1.94 -15.73 4.05
N SER A 162 -3.14 -15.92 3.51
CA SER A 162 -3.70 -15.05 2.48
C SER A 162 -3.99 -13.62 2.97
N GLU A 163 -4.46 -13.44 4.20
CA GLU A 163 -4.56 -12.10 4.82
C GLU A 163 -3.20 -11.43 4.95
N ARG A 164 -2.18 -12.15 5.43
CA ARG A 164 -0.81 -11.61 5.57
C ARG A 164 -0.20 -11.21 4.23
N ILE A 165 -0.37 -12.03 3.20
CA ILE A 165 0.12 -11.73 1.86
C ILE A 165 -0.59 -10.49 1.31
N ARG A 166 -1.91 -10.37 1.49
CA ARG A 166 -2.64 -9.18 1.04
C ARG A 166 -2.21 -7.91 1.75
N ILE A 167 -1.86 -7.97 3.04
CA ILE A 167 -1.26 -6.81 3.71
C ILE A 167 0.05 -6.41 3.01
N GLN A 168 0.94 -7.36 2.72
CA GLN A 168 2.19 -7.06 2.03
C GLN A 168 1.94 -6.49 0.62
N GLN A 169 1.06 -7.12 -0.15
CA GLN A 169 0.65 -6.64 -1.48
C GLN A 169 0.07 -5.24 -1.42
N ALA A 170 -0.82 -4.97 -0.47
CA ALA A 170 -1.44 -3.66 -0.27
C ALA A 170 -0.42 -2.59 0.14
N ILE A 171 0.59 -2.92 0.96
CA ILE A 171 1.70 -2.02 1.28
C ILE A 171 2.53 -1.71 0.02
N TYR A 172 2.81 -2.69 -0.83
CA TYR A 172 3.49 -2.44 -2.11
C TYR A 172 2.64 -1.61 -3.07
N LEU A 173 1.34 -1.88 -3.17
CA LEU A 173 0.41 -1.10 -3.98
C LEU A 173 0.34 0.34 -3.49
N PHE A 174 0.27 0.55 -2.17
CA PHE A 174 0.40 1.87 -1.57
C PHE A 174 1.68 2.56 -2.04
N GLU A 175 2.84 1.89 -2.01
CA GLU A 175 4.11 2.49 -2.44
C GLU A 175 4.17 2.77 -3.96
N ILE A 176 3.57 1.91 -4.79
CA ILE A 176 3.44 2.14 -6.24
C ILE A 176 2.63 3.40 -6.50
N LEU A 177 1.46 3.52 -5.86
CA LEU A 177 0.58 4.68 -6.04
C LEU A 177 1.15 5.93 -5.36
N ARG A 178 1.86 5.78 -4.25
CA ARG A 178 2.61 6.86 -3.63
C ARG A 178 3.64 7.40 -4.60
N ASN A 179 4.41 6.54 -5.29
CA ASN A 179 5.38 6.98 -6.30
C ASN A 179 4.72 7.70 -7.49
N LEU A 180 3.53 7.27 -7.90
CA LEU A 180 2.71 7.97 -8.91
C LEU A 180 2.29 9.36 -8.44
N CYS A 181 1.91 9.50 -7.17
CA CYS A 181 1.33 10.71 -6.59
C CYS A 181 2.32 11.56 -5.76
N ASN A 182 3.62 11.24 -5.75
CA ASN A 182 4.58 11.72 -4.75
C ASN A 182 4.85 13.23 -4.76
N LYS A 183 4.43 13.94 -5.81
CA LYS A 183 4.56 15.38 -5.96
C LYS A 183 3.21 16.07 -6.18
N MET A 184 2.11 15.32 -6.18
CA MET A 184 0.78 15.89 -6.32
C MET A 184 0.46 16.73 -5.09
N CYS A 185 0.24 18.04 -5.30
CA CYS A 185 -0.13 18.96 -4.24
C CYS A 185 -1.33 19.81 -4.67
N VAL A 186 -2.15 20.19 -3.68
CA VAL A 186 -3.21 21.18 -3.81
C VAL A 186 -2.68 22.52 -3.30
N GLU A 187 -2.75 23.55 -4.13
CA GLU A 187 -2.32 24.89 -3.77
C GLU A 187 -3.39 25.63 -2.95
N SER A 188 -2.94 26.45 -2.01
CA SER A 188 -3.79 27.30 -1.18
C SER A 188 -4.17 28.60 -1.89
N ASP A 189 -5.28 29.23 -1.46
CA ASP A 189 -5.75 30.54 -1.92
C ASP A 189 -5.94 30.67 -3.44
N LYS A 190 -6.48 29.62 -4.07
CA LYS A 190 -6.78 29.60 -5.50
C LYS A 190 -8.24 29.93 -5.80
N THR A 191 -8.52 30.13 -7.09
CA THR A 191 -9.88 30.39 -7.57
C THR A 191 -10.77 29.16 -7.37
N PRO A 192 -12.09 29.32 -7.20
CA PRO A 192 -13.02 28.19 -7.16
C PRO A 192 -12.90 27.26 -8.36
N THR A 193 -12.59 27.81 -9.54
CA THR A 193 -12.37 27.05 -10.78
C THR A 193 -11.20 26.09 -10.67
N TYR A 194 -10.07 26.53 -10.09
CA TYR A 194 -8.92 25.65 -9.84
C TYR A 194 -9.32 24.42 -9.02
N TYR A 195 -10.06 24.62 -7.94
CA TYR A 195 -10.48 23.50 -7.09
C TYR A 195 -11.47 22.56 -7.78
N ALA A 196 -12.34 23.09 -8.64
CA ALA A 196 -13.22 22.27 -9.48
C ALA A 196 -12.43 21.44 -10.50
N ASP A 197 -11.44 22.04 -11.14
CA ASP A 197 -10.58 21.35 -12.12
C ASP A 197 -9.72 20.27 -11.44
N THR A 198 -9.12 20.57 -10.28
CA THR A 198 -8.39 19.57 -9.47
C THR A 198 -9.28 18.40 -9.08
N TYR A 199 -10.54 18.67 -8.71
CA TYR A 199 -11.49 17.62 -8.37
C TYR A 199 -11.81 16.72 -9.58
N LEU A 200 -11.98 17.29 -10.78
CA LEU A 200 -12.17 16.51 -12.01
C LEU A 200 -10.95 15.63 -12.33
N LEU A 201 -9.74 16.18 -12.21
CA LEU A 201 -8.49 15.43 -12.40
C LEU A 201 -8.34 14.25 -11.43
N LEU A 202 -8.79 14.39 -10.17
CA LEU A 202 -8.79 13.27 -9.22
C LEU A 202 -9.73 12.15 -9.68
N GLY A 203 -10.90 12.51 -10.22
CA GLY A 203 -11.83 11.55 -10.81
C GLY A 203 -11.24 10.81 -12.01
N GLU A 204 -10.56 11.53 -12.90
CA GLU A 204 -9.84 10.95 -14.04
C GLU A 204 -8.71 10.00 -13.59
N LEU A 205 -7.96 10.37 -12.55
CA LEU A 205 -6.93 9.51 -11.95
C LEU A 205 -7.53 8.20 -11.43
N HIS A 206 -8.62 8.28 -10.68
CA HIS A 206 -9.28 7.08 -10.15
C HIS A 206 -9.78 6.18 -11.28
N LEU A 207 -10.43 6.75 -12.30
CA LEU A 207 -10.90 5.99 -13.46
C LEU A 207 -9.74 5.32 -14.20
N ALA A 208 -8.67 6.05 -14.52
CA ALA A 208 -7.51 5.52 -15.21
C ALA A 208 -6.86 4.37 -14.43
N LEU A 209 -6.71 4.51 -13.11
CA LEU A 209 -6.18 3.45 -12.25
C LEU A 209 -7.04 2.18 -12.34
N LEU A 210 -8.36 2.31 -12.33
CA LEU A 210 -9.27 1.18 -12.31
C LEU A 210 -9.45 0.50 -13.67
N GLU A 211 -9.27 1.25 -14.75
CA GLU A 211 -9.36 0.74 -16.10
C GLU A 211 -8.07 0.04 -16.55
N HIS A 212 -6.93 0.39 -15.96
CA HIS A 212 -5.63 -0.03 -16.49
C HIS A 212 -4.68 -0.72 -15.52
N SER A 213 -4.84 -0.55 -14.20
CA SER A 213 -3.80 -0.94 -13.25
C SER A 213 -4.29 -1.69 -12.01
N LEU A 214 -5.48 -1.36 -11.50
CA LEU A 214 -5.99 -1.84 -10.22
C LEU A 214 -7.46 -2.23 -10.32
N ALA A 215 -7.86 -3.19 -9.49
CA ALA A 215 -9.25 -3.50 -9.26
C ALA A 215 -9.81 -2.77 -8.03
N PRO A 216 -11.14 -2.64 -7.92
CA PRO A 216 -11.79 -2.04 -6.76
C PRO A 216 -11.32 -2.54 -5.40
N TRP A 217 -11.27 -3.86 -5.22
CA TRP A 217 -10.89 -4.46 -3.95
C TRP A 217 -9.43 -4.16 -3.58
N GLU A 218 -8.53 -4.02 -4.56
CA GLU A 218 -7.13 -3.64 -4.34
C GLU A 218 -7.03 -2.17 -3.90
N MET A 219 -7.85 -1.29 -4.47
CA MET A 219 -7.91 0.11 -4.02
C MET A 219 -8.43 0.22 -2.58
N TYR A 220 -9.46 -0.55 -2.20
CA TYR A 220 -9.92 -0.64 -0.81
C TYR A 220 -8.81 -1.14 0.13
N GLN A 221 -8.00 -2.11 -0.30
CA GLN A 221 -6.82 -2.58 0.45
C GLN A 221 -5.79 -1.47 0.64
N VAL A 222 -5.49 -0.67 -0.39
CA VAL A 222 -4.58 0.48 -0.27
C VAL A 222 -5.11 1.51 0.72
N ILE A 223 -6.40 1.89 0.61
CA ILE A 223 -7.04 2.85 1.52
C ILE A 223 -6.98 2.36 2.97
N ALA A 224 -7.19 1.06 3.18
CA ALA A 224 -7.08 0.45 4.51
C ALA A 224 -5.65 0.50 5.07
N ILE A 225 -4.63 0.25 4.25
CA ILE A 225 -3.23 0.37 4.67
C ILE A 225 -2.87 1.83 4.97
N GLN A 226 -3.37 2.77 4.19
CA GLN A 226 -3.22 4.19 4.48
C GLN A 226 -3.85 4.56 5.82
N ALA A 227 -5.06 4.08 6.10
CA ALA A 227 -5.74 4.30 7.38
C ALA A 227 -4.96 3.68 8.55
N PHE A 228 -4.37 2.50 8.35
CA PHE A 228 -3.44 1.90 9.32
C PHE A 228 -2.22 2.78 9.57
N PHE A 229 -1.54 3.29 8.53
CA PHE A 229 -0.35 4.14 8.72
C PHE A 229 -0.69 5.45 9.44
N ARG A 230 -1.82 6.09 9.10
CA ARG A 230 -2.32 7.27 9.82
C ARG A 230 -2.42 6.99 11.33
N ARG A 231 -3.05 5.87 11.67
CA ARG A 231 -3.22 5.39 13.04
C ARG A 231 -1.93 4.99 13.75
N ALA A 232 -1.03 4.30 13.05
CA ALA A 232 0.24 3.90 13.62
C ALA A 232 1.12 5.12 13.96
N LEU A 233 1.00 6.21 13.19
CA LEU A 233 1.77 7.43 13.45
C LEU A 233 1.18 8.26 14.60
N PHE A 234 -0.15 8.43 14.66
CA PHE A 234 -0.80 9.41 15.55
C PHE A 234 -2.01 8.90 16.36
N GLY A 235 -2.38 7.63 16.24
CA GLY A 235 -3.56 7.04 16.87
C GLY A 235 -4.87 7.36 16.12
N PHE A 236 -6.02 7.18 16.77
CA PHE A 236 -7.31 7.64 16.25
C PHE A 236 -7.47 9.16 16.46
N GLU A 237 -6.54 9.93 15.89
CA GLU A 237 -6.43 11.37 16.09
C GLU A 237 -7.72 12.10 15.74
N ARG A 238 -8.10 13.07 16.59
CA ARG A 238 -9.33 13.87 16.44
C ARG A 238 -9.13 15.17 15.66
N ASP A 239 -7.88 15.46 15.31
CA ASP A 239 -7.49 16.70 14.65
C ASP A 239 -7.59 16.49 13.13
N GLU A 240 -8.74 16.86 12.56
CA GLU A 240 -9.01 16.80 11.12
C GLU A 240 -7.97 17.61 10.32
N TYR A 241 -7.48 18.72 10.88
CA TYR A 241 -6.42 19.51 10.27
C TYR A 241 -5.15 18.69 10.19
N ARG A 242 -4.64 18.13 11.29
CA ARG A 242 -3.42 17.31 11.23
C ARG A 242 -3.61 16.10 10.32
N ASN A 243 -4.79 15.47 10.38
CA ASN A 243 -5.09 14.29 9.59
C ASN A 243 -5.00 14.57 8.09
N GLU A 244 -5.54 15.68 7.56
CA GLU A 244 -5.49 15.95 6.10
C GLU A 244 -4.39 16.94 5.67
N ARG A 245 -3.83 17.72 6.59
CA ARG A 245 -2.72 18.65 6.28
C ARG A 245 -1.35 18.02 6.38
N VAL A 246 -1.13 17.23 7.44
CA VAL A 246 0.20 16.78 7.85
C VAL A 246 0.42 15.32 7.46
N ILE A 247 -0.52 14.43 7.76
CA ILE A 247 -0.31 12.99 7.56
C ILE A 247 -0.12 12.61 6.08
N PRO A 248 -0.85 13.16 5.09
CA PRO A 248 -0.56 12.93 3.67
C PRO A 248 0.87 13.27 3.27
N GLY A 249 1.46 14.30 3.89
CA GLY A 249 2.86 14.66 3.70
C GLY A 249 3.84 13.69 4.37
N PHE A 250 3.45 13.04 5.47
CA PHE A 250 4.25 11.95 6.03
C PHE A 250 4.22 10.69 5.15
N LEU A 251 3.04 10.34 4.68
CA LEU A 251 2.81 9.19 3.81
C LEU A 251 3.58 9.32 2.48
N SER A 252 3.78 10.55 1.98
CA SER A 252 4.54 10.79 0.75
C SER A 252 6.06 10.53 0.87
N TYR A 253 6.61 10.42 2.08
CA TYR A 253 8.00 9.97 2.27
C TYR A 253 8.19 8.46 2.00
N GLY A 254 7.11 7.67 1.98
CA GLY A 254 7.11 6.26 1.57
C GLY A 254 7.51 5.24 2.62
N ILE A 255 7.58 3.98 2.20
CA ILE A 255 7.76 2.80 3.08
C ILE A 255 8.98 2.94 4.01
N HIS A 256 10.14 3.35 3.50
CA HIS A 256 11.35 3.43 4.33
C HIS A 256 11.18 4.39 5.52
N PHE A 257 10.52 5.54 5.29
CA PHE A 257 10.21 6.48 6.35
C PHE A 257 9.19 5.91 7.34
N LEU A 258 8.12 5.30 6.82
CA LEU A 258 7.05 4.71 7.63
C LEU A 258 7.56 3.56 8.49
N HIS A 259 8.36 2.65 7.91
CA HIS A 259 9.03 1.57 8.62
C HIS A 259 9.89 2.10 9.76
N LYS A 260 10.72 3.12 9.49
CA LYS A 260 11.53 3.75 10.53
C LYS A 260 10.66 4.33 11.65
N ALA A 261 9.62 5.09 11.30
CA ALA A 261 8.75 5.76 12.27
C ALA A 261 7.93 4.78 13.13
N ILE A 262 7.49 3.67 12.53
CA ILE A 262 6.53 2.74 13.13
C ILE A 262 7.28 1.58 13.83
N CYS A 263 8.22 0.94 13.14
CA CYS A 263 8.87 -0.30 13.59
C CYS A 263 10.19 -0.06 14.33
N THR A 264 10.96 0.97 13.95
CA THR A 264 12.32 1.18 14.49
C THR A 264 12.36 2.16 15.66
N ILE A 265 11.58 3.25 15.59
CA ILE A 265 11.56 4.28 16.64
C ILE A 265 10.55 3.91 17.72
N ASP A 266 11.02 3.87 18.97
CA ASP A 266 10.17 3.67 20.15
C ASP A 266 8.96 4.63 20.15
N ALA A 267 7.78 4.12 20.52
CA ALA A 267 6.55 4.92 20.57
C ALA A 267 6.70 6.22 21.38
N SER A 268 7.44 6.18 22.50
CA SER A 268 7.71 7.35 23.35
C SER A 268 8.60 8.42 22.68
N LYS A 269 9.40 8.05 21.70
CA LYS A 269 10.31 8.95 20.95
C LYS A 269 9.76 9.36 19.59
N ARG A 270 8.70 8.71 19.11
CA ARG A 270 8.12 8.91 17.78
C ARG A 270 7.74 10.37 17.52
N ARG A 271 7.09 11.06 18.47
CA ARG A 271 6.73 12.48 18.31
C ARG A 271 7.96 13.38 18.05
N ASN A 272 9.06 13.14 18.77
CA ASN A 272 10.30 13.90 18.58
C ASN A 272 10.96 13.61 17.22
N PHE A 273 10.87 12.35 16.75
CA PHE A 273 11.34 11.98 15.42
C PHE A 273 10.51 12.64 14.31
N LEU A 274 9.19 12.73 14.47
CA LEU A 274 8.28 13.27 13.45
C LEU A 274 8.31 14.80 13.36
N ARG A 275 8.58 15.51 14.47
CA ARG A 275 8.49 16.98 14.56
C ARG A 275 9.26 17.76 13.47
N PRO A 276 10.52 17.44 13.12
CA PRO A 276 11.24 18.18 12.07
C PRO A 276 10.60 18.03 10.69
N TYR A 277 10.02 16.86 10.41
CA TYR A 277 9.32 16.59 9.16
C TYR A 277 7.95 17.28 9.11
N GLU A 278 7.22 17.30 10.23
CA GLU A 278 5.96 18.04 10.37
C GLU A 278 6.16 19.53 10.06
N GLN A 279 7.19 20.16 10.62
CA GLN A 279 7.52 21.56 10.35
C GLN A 279 7.79 21.81 8.86
N LYS A 280 8.50 20.89 8.20
CA LYS A 280 8.75 20.96 6.76
C LYS A 280 7.46 20.82 5.95
N ILE A 281 6.58 19.87 6.31
CA ILE A 281 5.30 19.64 5.62
C ILE A 281 4.39 20.86 5.75
N ILE A 282 4.31 21.46 6.94
CA ILE A 282 3.49 22.66 7.21
C ILE A 282 3.96 23.86 6.36
N GLY A 283 5.25 23.93 6.03
CA GLY A 283 5.81 24.96 5.15
C GLY A 283 5.61 24.73 3.65
N GLN A 284 5.02 23.62 3.23
CA GLN A 284 4.83 23.24 1.81
C GLN A 284 3.35 23.24 1.41
N PRO A 285 2.99 23.26 0.10
CA PRO A 285 1.62 23.02 -0.34
C PRO A 285 1.00 21.73 0.23
N ILE A 286 -0.33 21.64 0.26
CA ILE A 286 -1.02 20.48 0.85
C ILE A 286 -0.82 19.28 -0.05
N HIS A 287 -0.24 18.19 0.49
CA HIS A 287 0.03 16.99 -0.29
C HIS A 287 -1.27 16.25 -0.60
N ALA A 288 -1.49 15.92 -1.87
CA ALA A 288 -2.77 15.38 -2.34
C ALA A 288 -2.91 13.86 -2.19
N LEU A 289 -1.93 13.18 -1.62
CA LEU A 289 -1.99 11.72 -1.42
C LEU A 289 -3.21 11.28 -0.62
N GLY A 290 -3.65 12.10 0.36
CA GLY A 290 -4.86 11.87 1.14
C GLY A 290 -6.13 11.76 0.27
N VAL A 291 -6.22 12.60 -0.76
CA VAL A 291 -7.36 12.66 -1.68
C VAL A 291 -7.20 11.72 -2.88
N ALA A 292 -5.97 11.56 -3.39
CA ALA A 292 -5.66 10.69 -4.51
C ALA A 292 -5.86 9.22 -4.14
N LEU A 293 -5.50 8.82 -2.92
CA LEU A 293 -5.70 7.45 -2.41
C LEU A 293 -6.95 7.35 -1.54
N SER A 294 -8.05 7.98 -1.97
CA SER A 294 -9.32 7.93 -1.27
C SER A 294 -10.38 7.15 -2.05
N ARG A 295 -11.52 6.90 -1.40
CA ARG A 295 -12.71 6.40 -2.09
C ARG A 295 -13.33 7.46 -3.00
N GLY A 296 -12.91 8.73 -2.91
CA GLY A 296 -13.48 9.93 -3.55
C GLY A 296 -14.75 10.42 -2.85
N SER A 297 -15.40 11.47 -3.36
CA SER A 297 -16.72 11.94 -2.87
C SER A 297 -17.87 11.38 -3.74
N ARG A 298 -19.06 11.11 -3.16
CA ARG A 298 -20.38 10.74 -3.74
C ARG A 298 -20.49 10.09 -5.14
N ASN A 299 -19.87 10.62 -6.19
CA ASN A 299 -19.91 10.21 -7.60
C ASN A 299 -18.86 9.15 -8.01
N ASN A 300 -18.31 8.42 -7.05
CA ASN A 300 -17.11 7.60 -7.26
C ASN A 300 -17.31 6.38 -8.15
N TRP A 301 -16.17 5.88 -8.60
CA TRP A 301 -15.96 4.77 -9.51
C TRP A 301 -16.57 3.42 -9.09
N THR A 302 -16.87 3.17 -7.81
CA THR A 302 -17.66 1.99 -7.39
C THR A 302 -19.17 2.24 -7.36
N ARG A 303 -19.62 3.48 -7.19
CA ARG A 303 -20.99 3.79 -6.73
C ARG A 303 -22.00 4.02 -7.86
N LYS A 304 -21.54 4.32 -9.07
CA LYS A 304 -22.43 4.61 -10.22
C LYS A 304 -22.86 3.35 -10.98
N GLN A 305 -21.94 2.42 -11.23
CA GLN A 305 -22.25 1.16 -11.89
C GLN A 305 -21.11 0.15 -11.69
N LEU A 306 -21.38 -0.95 -10.97
CA LEU A 306 -20.43 -2.04 -10.87
C LEU A 306 -20.27 -2.68 -12.26
N LYS A 307 -19.03 -2.76 -12.74
CA LYS A 307 -18.71 -3.51 -13.96
C LYS A 307 -18.69 -5.01 -13.61
N PRO A 308 -18.98 -5.90 -14.58
CA PRO A 308 -18.69 -7.33 -14.45
C PRO A 308 -17.25 -7.59 -13.97
N LEU A 309 -17.05 -8.63 -13.15
CA LEU A 309 -15.75 -8.90 -12.50
C LEU A 309 -14.60 -9.10 -13.51
N ASP A 310 -14.91 -9.66 -14.68
CA ASP A 310 -14.00 -9.92 -15.79
C ASP A 310 -13.58 -8.67 -16.56
N GLU A 311 -14.29 -7.56 -16.37
CA GLU A 311 -13.92 -6.25 -16.94
C GLU A 311 -12.85 -5.53 -16.10
N TYR A 312 -12.76 -5.80 -14.80
CA TYR A 312 -11.72 -5.23 -13.96
C TYR A 312 -10.33 -5.75 -14.32
N LYS A 313 -9.31 -4.88 -14.23
CA LYS A 313 -7.91 -5.21 -14.50
C LYS A 313 -7.11 -5.22 -13.19
N PRO A 314 -7.23 -6.29 -12.37
CA PRO A 314 -6.51 -6.33 -11.11
C PRO A 314 -5.00 -6.28 -11.33
N PHE A 315 -4.30 -5.65 -10.40
CA PHE A 315 -2.85 -5.63 -10.36
C PHE A 315 -2.30 -7.06 -10.27
N PHE A 316 -2.93 -7.91 -9.44
CA PHE A 316 -2.64 -9.33 -9.36
C PHE A 316 -3.91 -10.20 -9.30
N SER A 317 -3.91 -11.30 -10.04
CA SER A 317 -5.05 -12.23 -10.06
C SER A 317 -5.03 -13.21 -8.89
N GLY A 318 -6.20 -13.64 -8.44
CA GLY A 318 -6.33 -14.75 -7.47
C GLY A 318 -6.78 -14.36 -6.06
N ASP A 319 -7.13 -13.10 -5.78
CA ASP A 319 -7.70 -12.69 -4.49
C ASP A 319 -9.21 -12.96 -4.39
N GLY A 320 -9.60 -14.24 -4.41
CA GLY A 320 -11.02 -14.62 -4.33
C GLY A 320 -11.71 -14.18 -3.03
N PHE A 321 -10.98 -14.14 -1.90
CA PHE A 321 -11.52 -13.71 -0.61
C PHE A 321 -11.74 -12.19 -0.56
N GLY A 322 -10.80 -11.41 -1.09
CA GLY A 322 -10.92 -9.95 -1.17
C GLY A 322 -12.06 -9.53 -2.07
N ILE A 323 -12.21 -10.20 -3.23
CA ILE A 323 -13.35 -9.97 -4.15
C ILE A 323 -14.68 -10.23 -3.45
N GLN A 324 -14.84 -11.40 -2.80
CA GLN A 324 -16.10 -11.74 -2.12
C GLN A 324 -16.44 -10.76 -0.98
N MET A 325 -15.43 -10.31 -0.23
CA MET A 325 -15.64 -9.34 0.84
C MET A 325 -15.98 -7.95 0.32
N TRP A 326 -15.30 -7.50 -0.74
CA TRP A 326 -15.64 -6.26 -1.43
C TRP A 326 -17.08 -6.29 -1.95
N MET A 327 -17.51 -7.39 -2.59
CA MET A 327 -18.91 -7.53 -3.06
C MET A 327 -19.93 -7.40 -1.93
N LYS A 328 -19.65 -7.95 -0.74
CA LYS A 328 -20.55 -7.80 0.43
C LYS A 328 -20.63 -6.35 0.91
N ILE A 329 -19.52 -5.63 0.89
CA ILE A 329 -19.47 -4.21 1.28
C ILE A 329 -20.22 -3.35 0.28
N GLU A 330 -20.01 -3.56 -1.02
CA GLU A 330 -20.74 -2.83 -2.06
C GLU A 330 -22.25 -3.11 -1.98
N ALA A 331 -22.66 -4.34 -1.67
CA ALA A 331 -24.07 -4.66 -1.48
C ALA A 331 -24.70 -3.86 -0.31
N GLU A 332 -23.99 -3.71 0.82
CA GLU A 332 -24.45 -2.88 1.95
C GLU A 332 -24.47 -1.39 1.58
N GLN A 333 -23.50 -0.88 0.81
CA GLN A 333 -23.50 0.50 0.31
C GLN A 333 -24.67 0.78 -0.65
N LEU A 334 -24.94 -0.14 -1.58
CA LEU A 334 -26.06 -0.04 -2.52
C LEU A 334 -27.41 -0.09 -1.79
N ALA A 335 -27.52 -0.89 -0.73
CA ALA A 335 -28.72 -0.91 0.11
C ALA A 335 -28.97 0.46 0.78
N LEU A 336 -27.92 1.11 1.31
CA LEU A 336 -28.00 2.47 1.86
C LEU A 336 -28.39 3.51 0.81
N TYR A 337 -27.89 3.37 -0.43
CA TYR A 337 -28.21 4.25 -1.54
C TYR A 337 -29.69 4.16 -1.93
N ASN A 338 -30.19 2.94 -2.12
CA ASN A 338 -31.57 2.69 -2.53
C ASN A 338 -32.59 3.08 -1.46
N ALA A 339 -32.24 2.95 -0.17
CA ALA A 339 -33.11 3.34 0.94
C ALA A 339 -33.27 4.86 1.10
N ASN A 340 -32.30 5.66 0.66
CA ASN A 340 -32.21 7.10 0.94
C ASN A 340 -32.31 8.00 -0.30
N LEU A 341 -32.92 7.51 -1.39
CA LEU A 341 -33.08 8.23 -2.68
C LEU A 341 -33.67 9.65 -2.56
N GLN A 342 -34.32 10.01 -1.45
CA GLN A 342 -34.94 11.33 -1.24
C GLN A 342 -34.13 12.30 -0.35
N SER A 343 -33.05 11.88 0.32
CA SER A 343 -32.25 12.77 1.18
C SER A 343 -30.75 12.61 0.94
N ASN A 344 -30.26 13.39 -0.03
CA ASN A 344 -28.86 13.43 -0.43
C ASN A 344 -27.87 13.58 0.74
N GLY A 345 -28.14 14.47 1.70
CA GLY A 345 -27.23 14.74 2.82
C GLY A 345 -27.15 13.63 3.87
N MET A 346 -28.25 12.89 4.12
CA MET A 346 -28.23 11.75 5.05
C MET A 346 -27.48 10.56 4.45
N PHE A 347 -27.57 10.38 3.13
CA PHE A 347 -26.82 9.33 2.43
C PHE A 347 -25.30 9.55 2.57
N ASP A 348 -24.81 10.76 2.31
CA ASP A 348 -23.38 11.07 2.37
C ASP A 348 -22.82 10.87 3.78
N TYR A 349 -23.57 11.30 4.81
CA TYR A 349 -23.22 11.05 6.21
C TYR A 349 -23.13 9.55 6.55
N GLU A 350 -24.14 8.76 6.15
CA GLU A 350 -24.19 7.33 6.46
C GLU A 350 -23.11 6.52 5.72
N VAL A 351 -22.78 6.90 4.48
CA VAL A 351 -21.68 6.28 3.71
C VAL A 351 -20.33 6.62 4.31
N THR A 352 -20.05 7.90 4.61
CA THR A 352 -18.80 8.30 5.27
C THR A 352 -18.64 7.57 6.60
N ARG A 353 -19.74 7.42 7.37
CA ARG A 353 -19.73 6.64 8.59
C ARG A 353 -19.35 5.20 8.32
N LEU A 354 -20.02 4.51 7.38
CA LEU A 354 -19.74 3.12 6.98
C LEU A 354 -18.27 2.93 6.58
N GLU A 355 -17.76 3.77 5.69
CA GLU A 355 -16.38 3.69 5.18
C GLU A 355 -15.35 3.91 6.28
N GLY A 356 -15.63 4.88 7.16
CA GLY A 356 -14.88 5.11 8.37
C GLY A 356 -14.78 3.87 9.27
N ARG A 357 -15.84 3.06 9.35
CA ARG A 357 -15.85 1.78 10.08
C ARG A 357 -14.99 0.74 9.41
N LEU A 358 -15.06 0.67 8.09
CA LEU A 358 -14.30 -0.29 7.30
C LEU A 358 -12.79 -0.02 7.41
N ASP A 359 -12.39 1.24 7.48
CA ASP A 359 -11.00 1.65 7.69
C ASP A 359 -10.42 1.15 9.02
N LEU A 360 -11.28 0.93 10.01
CA LEU A 360 -10.90 0.36 11.31
C LEU A 360 -10.65 -1.16 11.26
N TRP A 361 -11.35 -1.88 10.38
CA TRP A 361 -11.20 -3.34 10.22
C TRP A 361 -10.07 -3.77 9.27
N SER A 362 -9.51 -2.82 8.52
CA SER A 362 -8.51 -3.02 7.47
C SER A 362 -8.93 -4.02 6.37
N ALA A 363 -9.14 -3.50 5.16
CA ALA A 363 -9.48 -4.30 3.98
C ALA A 363 -8.47 -5.39 3.61
N ALA A 364 -7.22 -5.22 3.99
CA ALA A 364 -6.18 -6.23 3.80
C ALA A 364 -6.34 -7.46 4.72
N LEU A 365 -7.15 -7.35 5.78
CA LEU A 365 -7.45 -8.40 6.76
C LEU A 365 -8.84 -9.04 6.55
N TRP A 366 -9.47 -8.81 5.40
CA TRP A 366 -10.81 -9.32 5.10
C TRP A 366 -10.81 -10.75 4.59
N ASP A 367 -11.41 -11.65 5.34
CA ASP A 367 -11.80 -12.98 4.86
C ASP A 367 -13.31 -13.14 5.04
N VAL A 368 -13.95 -13.87 4.14
CA VAL A 368 -15.39 -14.16 4.11
C VAL A 368 -15.94 -14.59 5.46
N SER A 369 -15.16 -15.35 6.22
CA SER A 369 -15.53 -15.82 7.57
C SER A 369 -15.48 -14.72 8.64
N ARG A 370 -14.76 -13.61 8.42
CA ARG A 370 -14.74 -12.43 9.31
C ARG A 370 -15.98 -11.55 9.15
N TRP A 371 -16.81 -11.79 8.14
CA TRP A 371 -17.97 -10.95 7.85
C TRP A 371 -18.95 -10.88 9.03
N GLU A 372 -19.15 -11.98 9.74
CA GLU A 372 -20.03 -12.02 10.92
C GLU A 372 -19.53 -11.14 12.06
N ASP A 373 -18.22 -10.93 12.18
CA ASP A 373 -17.62 -10.03 13.17
C ASP A 373 -17.72 -8.56 12.73
N ILE A 374 -17.65 -8.31 11.41
CA ILE A 374 -17.68 -6.97 10.81
C ILE A 374 -19.09 -6.40 10.82
N VAL A 375 -20.10 -7.18 10.43
CA VAL A 375 -21.50 -6.73 10.29
C VAL A 375 -22.03 -5.99 11.53
N PRO A 376 -21.85 -6.48 12.77
CA PRO A 376 -22.27 -5.76 13.97
C PRO A 376 -21.69 -4.34 14.06
N THR A 377 -20.43 -4.15 13.66
CA THR A 377 -19.81 -2.82 13.67
C THR A 377 -20.37 -1.92 12.59
N LEU A 378 -20.79 -2.47 11.45
CA LEU A 378 -21.40 -1.69 10.36
C LEU A 378 -22.81 -1.22 10.71
N ARG A 379 -23.60 -2.04 11.42
CA ARG A 379 -25.05 -1.80 11.65
C ARG A 379 -25.42 -0.93 12.85
N HIS A 380 -24.53 -0.74 13.83
CA HIS A 380 -24.87 0.03 15.04
C HIS A 380 -24.40 1.49 14.96
N PRO A 381 -25.25 2.50 15.16
CA PRO A 381 -24.91 3.91 14.88
C PRO A 381 -23.79 4.48 15.76
N MET A 382 -23.60 4.02 17.00
CA MET A 382 -22.39 4.26 17.81
C MET A 382 -22.45 3.41 19.08
N PRO A 383 -22.04 2.14 19.01
CA PRO A 383 -21.95 1.31 20.21
C PRO A 383 -20.91 1.88 21.20
N GLU A 384 -21.09 1.70 22.52
CA GLU A 384 -20.34 2.44 23.56
C GLU A 384 -18.80 2.31 23.44
N TRP A 385 -18.31 1.16 23.00
CA TRP A 385 -16.90 0.90 22.70
C TRP A 385 -16.29 1.77 21.58
N TRP A 386 -17.07 2.63 20.90
CA TRP A 386 -16.62 3.54 19.85
C TRP A 386 -16.52 4.99 20.34
N PHE A 387 -16.93 5.27 21.58
CA PHE A 387 -16.77 6.61 22.14
C PHE A 387 -15.31 7.04 22.13
N GLY A 388 -15.03 8.13 21.43
CA GLY A 388 -13.71 8.74 21.36
C GLY A 388 -12.81 8.28 20.22
N ILE A 389 -13.26 7.33 19.38
CA ILE A 389 -12.62 6.96 18.11
C ILE A 389 -13.26 7.81 17.01
N GLN A 390 -12.49 8.69 16.35
CA GLN A 390 -12.94 9.34 15.13
C GLN A 390 -12.56 8.49 13.91
N HIS A 391 -13.49 8.44 12.95
CA HIS A 391 -13.22 7.86 11.66
C HIS A 391 -12.48 8.86 10.78
N HIS A 392 -11.70 8.36 9.82
CA HIS A 392 -11.13 9.19 8.78
C HIS A 392 -12.26 9.88 8.00
N CYS A 393 -12.39 11.20 8.18
CA CYS A 393 -13.37 12.05 7.51
C CYS A 393 -13.06 12.14 6.00
N ASP A 394 -14.07 12.49 5.19
CA ASP A 394 -13.97 12.66 3.74
C ASP A 394 -12.71 13.50 3.39
N PRO A 395 -11.62 12.84 2.94
CA PRO A 395 -10.34 13.53 2.79
C PRO A 395 -10.44 14.57 1.67
N VAL A 396 -11.34 14.38 0.71
CA VAL A 396 -11.52 15.26 -0.45
C VAL A 396 -12.07 16.59 0.02
N ASP A 397 -13.24 16.59 0.66
CA ASP A 397 -13.89 17.81 1.13
C ASP A 397 -13.02 18.56 2.14
N MET A 398 -12.40 17.84 3.09
CA MET A 398 -11.55 18.45 4.11
C MET A 398 -10.28 19.06 3.50
N THR A 399 -9.57 18.35 2.61
CA THR A 399 -8.36 18.87 1.95
C THR A 399 -8.67 20.14 1.16
N PHE A 400 -9.76 20.16 0.40
CA PHE A 400 -10.15 21.35 -0.35
C PHE A 400 -10.59 22.49 0.57
N HIS A 401 -11.27 22.19 1.69
CA HIS A 401 -11.62 23.20 2.69
C HIS A 401 -10.36 23.83 3.29
N LEU A 402 -9.39 23.03 3.69
CA LEU A 402 -8.11 23.49 4.24
C LEU A 402 -7.29 24.30 3.21
N ALA A 403 -7.35 23.91 1.93
CA ALA A 403 -6.69 24.66 0.86
C ALA A 403 -7.33 26.03 0.61
N LYS A 404 -8.66 26.13 0.68
CA LYS A 404 -9.43 27.38 0.52
C LYS A 404 -9.30 28.33 1.71
N HIS A 405 -8.97 27.81 2.88
CA HIS A 405 -8.95 28.56 4.14
C HIS A 405 -7.64 28.31 4.94
N PRO A 406 -6.47 28.69 4.39
CA PRO A 406 -5.17 28.42 5.04
C PRO A 406 -4.96 29.19 6.36
N ASP A 407 -5.72 30.27 6.55
CA ASP A 407 -5.72 31.14 7.74
C ASP A 407 -6.59 30.63 8.90
N MET A 408 -7.20 29.44 8.78
CA MET A 408 -7.88 28.73 9.89
C MET A 408 -6.85 28.24 10.94
N ALA A 409 -6.04 29.16 11.44
CA ALA A 409 -4.97 29.00 12.40
C ALA A 409 -5.45 28.76 13.83
N TRP A 410 -6.77 28.79 14.10
CA TRP A 410 -7.31 28.41 15.41
C TRP A 410 -7.11 26.91 15.71
N MET A 411 -6.86 26.06 14.71
CA MET A 411 -6.36 24.68 14.89
C MET A 411 -4.84 24.59 15.15
N ARG A 412 -4.07 25.68 15.01
CA ARG A 412 -2.64 25.72 15.40
C ARG A 412 -2.45 25.88 16.91
N GLN A 413 -3.48 26.33 17.65
CA GLN A 413 -3.34 26.78 19.04
C GLN A 413 -3.68 25.75 20.13
N GLU A 414 -4.43 24.69 19.84
CA GLU A 414 -4.73 23.65 20.86
C GLU A 414 -3.53 22.75 21.20
N ASN A 415 -2.45 22.79 20.41
CA ASN A 415 -1.21 22.03 20.66
C ASN A 415 -0.11 22.82 21.39
N ALA A 416 -0.38 24.06 21.82
CA ALA A 416 0.58 24.87 22.61
C ALA A 416 0.31 24.82 24.13
N VAL A 417 -0.78 24.19 24.57
CA VAL A 417 -1.09 23.96 25.99
C VAL A 417 -1.59 22.53 26.15
N GLY A 418 -0.70 21.62 26.53
CA GLY A 418 -0.98 20.19 26.77
C GLY A 418 0.29 19.40 26.94
#